data_AF-A0A6P1D041-F1
#
_entry.id   AF-A0A6P1D041-F1
#
_cell.length_a   1.000
_cell.length_b   1.000
_cell.length_c   1.000
_cell.angle_alpha   90.00
_cell.angle_beta   90.00
_cell.angle_gamma   90.00
#
_symmetry.space_group_name_H-M   'P 1'
#
loop_
_entity.id
_entity.type
_entity.pdbx_description
1 polymer ?
#
loop_
_entity_poly.entity_id
_entity_poly.type
_entity_poly.pdbx_seq_one_letter_code
_entity_poly.pdbx_strand_id
1 'polypeptide(L)'
;AEGSEPFPTDVRPTDTDAKVTRIVLMRFPDAARASTAARELESTDFAVSPDNRPVDVPGYAQAHAHWRPGIKTVSALLAQDEIVISVFLQHPTPVLDTM
;
A
#
# COMPACT_ATOMS: atom_id res chain seq x y z
N ALA A 1 -2.20 18.57 -14.58
CA ALA A 1 -2.37 19.26 -13.29
C ALA A 1 -0.99 19.69 -12.82
N GLU A 2 -0.81 20.99 -12.57
CA GLU A 2 0.44 21.61 -12.16
C GLU A 2 0.77 21.23 -10.71
N GLY A 3 1.96 20.68 -10.48
CA GLY A 3 2.40 20.12 -9.19
C GLY A 3 2.94 21.13 -8.17
N SER A 4 2.43 22.36 -8.17
CA SER A 4 2.93 23.46 -7.34
C SER A 4 2.01 23.87 -6.19
N GLU A 5 0.77 23.38 -6.15
CA GLU A 5 -0.15 23.61 -5.03
C GLU A 5 0.15 22.61 -3.89
N PRO A 6 0.31 23.06 -2.64
CA PRO A 6 0.38 22.16 -1.50
C PRO A 6 -0.89 21.31 -1.45
N PHE A 7 -0.77 20.03 -1.10
CA PHE A 7 -1.95 19.20 -0.86
C PHE A 7 -2.82 19.85 0.22
N PRO A 8 -4.12 20.06 -0.03
CA PRO A 8 -5.03 20.55 0.99
C PRO A 8 -4.93 19.65 2.22
N THR A 9 -4.65 20.23 3.39
CA THR A 9 -4.45 19.46 4.63
C THR A 9 -5.76 19.19 5.37
N ASP A 10 -6.83 19.87 4.95
CA ASP A 10 -8.21 19.74 5.43
C ASP A 10 -9.00 18.64 4.68
N VAL A 11 -8.52 18.20 3.53
CA VAL A 11 -9.10 17.11 2.75
C VAL A 11 -8.31 15.83 3.00
N ARG A 12 -8.98 14.75 3.41
CA ARG A 12 -8.27 13.45 3.50
C ARG A 12 -7.80 13.06 2.09
N PRO A 13 -6.58 12.55 1.90
CA PRO A 13 -6.09 12.19 0.58
C PRO A 13 -7.07 11.31 -0.22
N THR A 14 -7.77 10.39 0.46
CA THR A 14 -8.78 9.48 -0.09
C THR A 14 -10.09 10.14 -0.53
N ASP A 15 -10.34 11.38 -0.13
CA ASP A 15 -11.53 12.15 -0.49
C ASP A 15 -11.33 12.90 -1.83
N THR A 16 -10.12 12.86 -2.40
CA THR A 16 -9.82 13.43 -3.73
C THR A 16 -10.01 12.40 -4.86
N ASP A 17 -9.98 12.86 -6.11
CA ASP A 17 -9.85 12.03 -7.31
C ASP A 17 -8.40 11.91 -7.80
N ALA A 18 -7.43 12.38 -7.00
CA ALA A 18 -6.03 12.27 -7.34
C ALA A 18 -5.58 10.81 -7.40
N LYS A 19 -4.77 10.49 -8.42
CA LYS A 19 -3.95 9.29 -8.43
C LYS A 19 -2.73 9.54 -7.56
N VAL A 20 -2.53 8.71 -6.54
CA VAL A 20 -1.40 8.85 -5.61
C VAL A 20 -0.61 7.56 -5.60
N THR A 21 0.71 7.70 -5.68
CA THR A 21 1.66 6.61 -5.44
C THR A 21 2.62 7.04 -4.37
N ARG A 22 2.70 6.26 -3.30
CA ARG A 22 3.73 6.41 -2.26
C ARG A 22 4.53 5.12 -2.17
N ILE A 23 5.84 5.25 -2.29
CA ILE A 23 6.79 4.16 -2.11
C ILE A 23 7.70 4.52 -0.95
N VAL A 24 7.79 3.62 0.03
CA VAL A 24 8.71 3.74 1.16
C VAL A 24 9.62 2.53 1.15
N LEU A 25 10.93 2.77 1.23
CA LEU A 25 11.95 1.74 1.30
C LEU A 25 12.53 1.72 2.72
N MET A 26 12.50 0.56 3.36
CA MET A 26 13.00 0.37 4.72
C MET A 26 14.09 -0.68 4.72
N ARG A 27 15.30 -0.32 5.14
CA ARG A 27 16.42 -1.27 5.26
C ARG A 27 16.43 -1.93 6.63
N PHE A 28 16.53 -3.25 6.63
CA PHE A 28 16.66 -4.10 7.81
C PHE A 28 18.08 -4.66 7.92
N PRO A 29 18.46 -5.26 9.07
CA PRO A 29 19.79 -5.82 9.26
C PRO A 29 20.12 -6.99 8.32
N ASP A 30 19.11 -7.79 7.95
CA ASP A 30 19.24 -8.95 7.07
C ASP A 30 17.90 -9.27 6.39
N ALA A 31 17.94 -10.16 5.38
CA ALA A 31 16.78 -10.52 4.58
C ALA A 31 15.69 -11.25 5.38
N ALA A 32 16.05 -12.04 6.40
CA ALA A 32 15.08 -12.73 7.23
C ALA A 32 14.26 -11.75 8.08
N ARG A 33 14.91 -10.72 8.60
CA ARG A 33 14.27 -9.62 9.33
C ARG A 33 13.40 -8.75 8.41
N ALA A 34 13.86 -8.47 7.18
CA ALA A 34 13.04 -7.78 6.19
C ALA A 34 11.76 -8.56 5.85
N SER A 35 11.88 -9.86 5.56
CA SER A 35 10.75 -10.74 5.28
C SER A 35 9.76 -10.80 6.45
N THR A 36 10.27 -10.95 7.68
CA THR A 36 9.44 -10.93 8.89
C THR A 36 8.71 -9.60 9.04
N ALA A 37 9.42 -8.49 8.85
CA ALA A 37 8.84 -7.16 8.98
C ALA A 37 7.77 -6.88 7.92
N ALA A 38 7.98 -7.26 6.66
CA ALA A 38 6.97 -7.09 5.61
C ALA A 38 5.65 -7.79 5.98
N ARG A 39 5.74 -9.03 6.47
CA ARG A 39 4.58 -9.81 6.93
C ARG A 39 3.89 -9.21 8.15
N GLU A 40 4.66 -8.77 9.15
CA GLU A 40 4.10 -8.22 10.39
C GLU A 40 3.48 -6.84 10.21
N LEU A 41 4.13 -5.98 9.41
CA LEU A 41 3.60 -4.67 9.04
C LEU A 41 2.30 -4.82 8.26
N GLU A 42 2.24 -5.73 7.27
CA GLU A 42 1.00 -5.99 6.56
C GLU A 42 -0.06 -6.55 7.50
N SER A 43 0.25 -7.57 8.29
CA SER A 43 -0.73 -8.19 9.19
C SER A 43 -1.32 -7.19 10.18
N THR A 44 -0.54 -6.18 10.59
CA THR A 44 -0.99 -5.10 11.45
C THR A 44 -1.92 -4.14 10.71
N ASP A 45 -1.58 -3.75 9.48
CA ASP A 45 -2.41 -2.86 8.64
C ASP A 45 -3.72 -3.56 8.21
N PHE A 46 -3.65 -4.84 7.84
CA PHE A 46 -4.81 -5.67 7.52
C PHE A 46 -5.81 -5.73 8.67
N ALA A 47 -5.32 -5.83 9.91
CA ALA A 47 -6.15 -5.91 11.10
C ALA A 47 -6.88 -4.60 11.47
N VAL A 48 -6.56 -3.47 10.82
CA VAL A 48 -7.24 -2.18 11.04
C VAL A 48 -8.73 -2.25 10.69
N SER A 49 -9.13 -3.13 9.76
CA SER A 49 -10.52 -3.27 9.35
C SER A 49 -10.86 -4.72 9.04
N PRO A 50 -11.97 -5.26 9.60
CA PRO A 50 -12.42 -6.62 9.28
C PRO A 50 -12.90 -6.77 7.82
N ASP A 51 -13.15 -5.65 7.13
CA ASP A 51 -13.57 -5.63 5.72
C ASP A 51 -12.39 -5.69 4.75
N ASN A 52 -11.15 -5.61 5.23
CA ASN A 52 -9.97 -5.77 4.40
C ASN A 52 -9.97 -7.16 3.75
N ARG A 53 -9.55 -7.21 2.48
CA ARG A 53 -9.46 -8.43 1.68
C ARG A 53 -8.06 -8.58 1.12
N PRO A 54 -7.48 -9.78 1.14
CA PRO A 54 -6.18 -10.03 0.55
C PRO A 54 -6.24 -9.80 -0.96
N VAL A 55 -5.12 -9.37 -1.53
CA VAL A 55 -4.94 -9.14 -2.96
C VAL A 55 -3.71 -9.88 -3.43
N ASP A 56 -3.85 -10.69 -4.48
CA ASP A 56 -2.72 -11.30 -5.17
C ASP A 56 -2.07 -10.28 -6.10
N VAL A 57 -0.74 -10.20 -6.08
CA VAL A 57 0.04 -9.33 -6.98
C VAL A 57 0.70 -10.21 -8.06
N PRO A 58 0.22 -10.21 -9.31
CA PRO A 58 0.77 -11.03 -10.37
C PRO A 58 2.28 -10.79 -10.57
N GLY A 59 3.07 -11.87 -10.62
CA GLY A 59 4.52 -11.80 -10.73
C GLY A 59 5.27 -11.56 -9.41
N TYR A 60 4.56 -11.27 -8.31
CA TYR A 60 5.12 -10.97 -7.00
C TYR A 60 4.44 -11.81 -5.90
N ALA A 61 4.58 -13.14 -5.97
CA ALA A 61 3.90 -14.07 -5.05
C ALA A 61 4.30 -13.91 -3.56
N GLN A 62 5.40 -13.19 -3.27
CA GLN A 62 5.85 -12.89 -1.90
C GLN A 62 5.32 -11.55 -1.37
N ALA A 63 4.59 -10.78 -2.19
CA ALA A 63 3.98 -9.55 -1.74
C ALA A 63 2.78 -9.85 -0.84
N HIS A 64 2.69 -9.11 0.26
CA HIS A 64 1.53 -9.10 1.14
C HIS A 64 0.74 -7.83 0.81
N ALA A 65 -0.46 -7.98 0.28
CA ALA A 65 -1.26 -6.85 -0.15
C ALA A 65 -2.72 -7.03 0.26
N HIS A 66 -3.38 -5.90 0.50
CA HIS A 66 -4.81 -5.88 0.75
C HIS A 66 -5.47 -4.63 0.20
N TRP A 67 -6.77 -4.76 0.02
CA TRP A 67 -7.68 -3.70 -0.36
C TRP A 67 -8.96 -3.81 0.46
N ARG A 68 -9.66 -2.69 0.62
CA ARG A 68 -10.97 -2.66 1.27
C ARG A 68 -12.07 -2.29 0.28
N PRO A 69 -13.10 -3.13 0.10
CA PRO A 69 -14.27 -2.82 -0.69
C PRO A 69 -14.82 -1.40 -0.47
N GLY A 70 -14.98 -0.66 -1.57
CA GLY A 70 -15.50 0.71 -1.56
C GLY A 70 -14.47 1.79 -1.19
N ILE A 71 -13.24 1.43 -0.82
CA ILE A 71 -12.17 2.38 -0.54
C ILE A 71 -11.20 2.46 -1.71
N LYS A 72 -10.75 3.69 -1.98
CA LYS A 72 -9.93 4.07 -3.14
C LYS A 72 -8.45 3.71 -3.03
N THR A 73 -8.06 2.85 -2.08
CA THR A 73 -6.65 2.62 -1.73
C THR A 73 -6.30 1.15 -1.64
N VAL A 74 -5.12 0.79 -2.13
CA VAL A 74 -4.51 -0.54 -1.97
C VAL A 74 -3.12 -0.37 -1.35
N SER A 75 -2.78 -1.25 -0.42
CA SER A 75 -1.48 -1.32 0.23
C SER A 75 -0.80 -2.64 -0.14
N ALA A 76 0.50 -2.60 -0.37
CA ALA A 76 1.32 -3.78 -0.55
C ALA A 76 2.67 -3.63 0.17
N LEU A 77 3.15 -4.70 0.77
CA LEU A 77 4.49 -4.82 1.31
C LEU A 77 5.20 -6.04 0.73
N LEU A 78 6.43 -5.84 0.28
CA LEU A 78 7.30 -6.90 -0.24
C LEU A 78 8.68 -6.75 0.37
N ALA A 79 9.26 -7.85 0.86
CA ALA A 79 10.68 -7.90 1.17
C ALA A 79 11.46 -8.36 -0.07
N GLN A 80 12.49 -7.59 -0.42
CA GLN A 80 13.50 -7.94 -1.42
C GLN A 80 14.86 -7.75 -0.76
N ASP A 81 15.56 -8.86 -0.53
CA ASP A 81 16.81 -8.89 0.26
C ASP A 81 16.60 -8.19 1.61
N GLU A 82 17.49 -7.29 2.03
CA GLU A 82 17.34 -6.55 3.30
C GLU A 82 16.39 -5.34 3.22
N ILE A 83 15.66 -5.16 2.12
CA ILE A 83 14.77 -4.01 1.91
C ILE A 83 13.31 -4.44 1.95
N VAL A 84 12.51 -3.79 2.78
CA VAL A 84 11.05 -3.82 2.66
C VAL A 84 10.60 -2.64 1.80
N ILE A 85 9.86 -2.97 0.75
CA ILE A 85 9.21 -2.03 -0.15
C ILE A 85 7.74 -1.95 0.28
N SER A 86 7.33 -0.79 0.79
CA SER A 86 5.92 -0.48 1.04
C SER A 86 5.39 0.38 -0.09
N VAL A 87 4.31 -0.08 -0.71
CA VAL A 87 3.60 0.62 -1.77
C VAL A 87 2.20 0.94 -1.26
N PHE A 88 1.82 2.19 -1.38
CA PHE A 88 0.45 2.66 -1.18
C PHE A 88 0.00 3.33 -2.46
N LEU A 89 -1.12 2.86 -3.01
CA LEU A 89 -1.73 3.43 -4.21
C LEU A 89 -3.12 3.97 -3.89
N GLN A 90 -3.46 5.07 -4.53
CA GLN A 90 -4.82 5.60 -4.59
C GLN A 90 -5.27 5.72 -6.05
N HIS A 91 -6.48 5.26 -6.33
CA HIS A 91 -7.13 5.40 -7.62
C HIS A 91 -8.49 6.11 -7.47
N PRO A 92 -8.91 6.98 -8.41
CA PRO A 92 -10.20 7.69 -8.31
C PRO A 92 -11.41 6.77 -8.14
N THR A 93 -11.37 5.57 -8.71
CA THR A 93 -12.39 4.52 -8.56
C THR A 93 -11.94 3.48 -7.53
N PRO A 94 -12.83 3.04 -6.62
CA PRO A 94 -12.49 2.04 -5.61
C PRO A 94 -12.60 0.60 -6.15
N VAL A 95 -12.50 0.36 -7.46
CA VAL A 95 -12.62 -0.98 -8.04
C VAL A 95 -11.23 -1.52 -8.32
N LEU A 96 -10.86 -2.61 -7.66
CA LEU A 96 -9.51 -3.18 -7.70
C LEU A 96 -9.04 -3.49 -9.13
N ASP A 97 -9.90 -4.11 -9.96
CA ASP A 97 -9.57 -4.44 -11.36
C ASP A 97 -9.36 -3.22 -12.27
N THR A 98 -9.65 -2.01 -11.76
CA THR A 98 -9.46 -0.75 -12.50
C THR A 98 -8.30 0.10 -11.98
N MET A 99 -7.58 -0.38 -10.96
CA MET A 99 -6.42 0.30 -10.36
C MET A 99 -5.13 0.03 -11.12
#